data_AF-A0A6G2PPQ2-F1
#
_entry.id   AF-A0A6G2PPQ2-F1
#
_cell.length_a   1.000
_cell.length_b   1.000
_cell.length_c   1.000
_cell.angle_alpha   90.00
_cell.angle_beta   90.00
_cell.angle_gamma   90.00
#
_symmetry.space_group_name_H-M   'P 1'
#
loop_
_entity.id
_entity.type
_entity.pdbx_description
1 polymer ?
#
loop_
_entity_poly.entity_id
_entity_poly.type
_entity_poly.pdbx_seq_one_letter_code
_entity_poly.pdbx_strand_id
1 'polypeptide(L)' 'MRVIVWLVEGTWPACVDAVRTHAPESAEVVLLHVSGPDVPGVAHGAFAGLLGRGHPER' A
#
# COMPACT_ATOMS: atom_id res chain seq x y z
N MET A 1 -2.34 -7.93 -14.80
CA MET A 1 -1.55 -7.02 -13.93
C MET A 1 -1.77 -7.45 -12.48
N ARG A 2 -0.77 -7.35 -11.60
CA ARG A 2 -0.89 -7.80 -10.20
C ARG A 2 -0.80 -6.61 -9.25
N VAL A 3 -1.73 -6.51 -8.32
CA VAL A 3 -1.81 -5.48 -7.29
C VAL A 3 -1.59 -6.13 -5.93
N ILE A 4 -0.60 -5.66 -5.18
CA ILE A 4 -0.31 -6.15 -3.84
C ILE A 4 -0.83 -5.12 -2.85
N VAL A 5 -1.67 -5.57 -1.92
CA VAL A 5 -2.33 -4.74 -0.90
C VAL A 5 -1.71 -5.08 0.43
N TRP A 6 -0.99 -4.13 1.01
CA TRP A 6 -0.41 -4.28 2.34
C TRP A 6 -1.45 -3.87 3.37
N LEU A 7 -1.66 -4.72 4.35
CA LEU A 7 -2.60 -4.44 5.42
C LEU A 7 -2.06 -4.89 6.77
N VAL A 8 -2.51 -4.20 7.79
CA VAL A 8 -2.31 -4.55 9.21
C VAL A 8 -3.67 -4.77 9.85
N GLU A 9 -3.66 -5.19 11.11
CA GLU A 9 -4.89 -5.35 11.88
C GLU A 9 -5.73 -4.06 11.87
N GLY A 10 -7.02 -4.19 11.60
CA GLY A 10 -7.95 -3.06 11.52
C GLY A 10 -7.97 -2.25 10.22
N THR A 11 -7.05 -2.43 9.26
CA THR A 11 -7.06 -1.64 8.00
C THR A 11 -7.81 -2.31 6.84
N TRP A 12 -8.33 -3.53 7.04
CA TRP A 12 -8.98 -4.32 6.00
C TRP A 12 -10.05 -3.56 5.19
N PRO A 13 -11.06 -2.92 5.81
CA PRO A 13 -12.14 -2.28 5.03
C PRO A 13 -11.61 -1.15 4.14
N ALA A 14 -10.75 -0.28 4.69
CA ALA A 14 -10.16 0.84 3.95
C ALA A 14 -9.28 0.35 2.79
N CYS A 15 -8.52 -0.73 2.97
CA CYS A 15 -7.72 -1.33 1.92
C CYS A 15 -8.60 -1.89 0.78
N VAL A 16 -9.74 -2.52 1.10
CA VAL A 16 -10.69 -3.04 0.10
C VAL A 16 -11.30 -1.90 -0.71
N ASP A 17 -11.70 -0.81 -0.04
CA ASP A 17 -12.27 0.35 -0.72
C ASP A 17 -11.25 0.98 -1.68
N ALA A 18 -10.00 1.15 -1.24
CA ALA A 18 -8.93 1.67 -2.10
C ALA A 18 -8.66 0.79 -3.32
N VAL A 19 -8.66 -0.54 -3.17
CA VAL A 19 -8.50 -1.47 -4.30
C VAL A 19 -9.63 -1.31 -5.29
N ARG A 20 -10.87 -1.20 -4.83
CA ARG A 20 -12.04 -1.02 -5.72
C ARG A 20 -11.98 0.28 -6.50
N THR A 21 -11.43 1.34 -5.91
CA THR A 21 -11.29 2.64 -6.58
C THR A 21 -10.12 2.68 -7.57
N HIS A 22 -9.03 1.95 -7.29
CA HIS A 22 -7.76 2.19 -7.99
C HIS A 22 -7.24 1.00 -8.81
N ALA A 23 -7.67 -0.23 -8.53
CA ALA A 23 -7.22 -1.39 -9.27
C ALA A 23 -8.03 -1.57 -10.57
N PRO A 24 -7.36 -1.90 -11.70
CA PRO A 24 -8.05 -2.34 -12.90
C PRO A 24 -8.91 -3.58 -12.63
N GLU A 25 -10.06 -3.70 -13.28
CA GLU A 25 -10.97 -4.85 -13.08
C GLU A 25 -10.31 -6.21 -13.37
N SER A 26 -9.34 -6.24 -14.29
CA SER A 26 -8.60 -7.44 -14.66
C SER A 26 -7.37 -7.72 -13.79
N ALA A 27 -7.17 -6.94 -12.73
CA ALA A 27 -6.02 -7.10 -11.86
C ALA A 27 -6.19 -8.28 -10.89
N GLU A 28 -5.13 -9.08 -10.76
CA GLU A 28 -5.03 -10.05 -9.69
C GLU A 28 -4.67 -9.30 -8.39
N VAL A 29 -5.55 -9.37 -7.39
CA VAL A 29 -5.37 -8.70 -6.11
C VAL A 29 -4.83 -9.68 -5.07
N VAL A 30 -3.70 -9.32 -4.46
CA VAL A 30 -3.00 -10.16 -3.48
C VAL A 30 -2.90 -9.40 -2.18
N LEU A 31 -3.35 -10.03 -1.10
CA LEU A 31 -3.44 -9.43 0.22
C LEU A 31 -2.24 -9.90 1.04
N LEU A 32 -1.42 -8.94 1.46
CA LEU A 32 -0.26 -9.18 2.32
C LEU A 32 -0.57 -8.61 3.71
N HIS A 33 -0.91 -9.50 4.64
CA HIS A 33 -1.02 -9.14 6.03
C HIS A 33 0.37 -9.06 6.65
N VAL A 34 0.69 -7.91 7.25
CA VAL A 34 1.96 -7.69 7.94
C VAL A 34 1.71 -7.74 9.45
N SER A 35 2.17 -8.80 10.10
CA SER A 35 2.13 -8.97 11.55
C SER A 35 3.48 -8.62 12.19
N GLY A 36 3.51 -7.60 13.05
CA GLY A 36 4.71 -7.22 13.81
C GLY A 36 4.51 -5.93 14.62
N PRO A 37 5.19 -5.75 15.75
CA PRO A 37 5.07 -4.54 16.59
C PRO A 37 5.62 -3.27 15.92
N ASP A 38 6.44 -3.38 14.87
CA ASP A 38 7.14 -2.25 14.23
C ASP A 38 6.52 -1.76 12.91
N VAL A 39 5.31 -2.21 12.55
CA VAL A 39 4.75 -1.98 11.21
C VAL A 39 4.44 -0.50 10.88
N PRO A 40 3.96 0.35 11.81
CA PRO A 40 3.80 1.78 11.52
C PRO A 40 5.15 2.46 11.19
N GLY A 41 6.23 2.05 11.88
CA GLY A 41 7.57 2.58 11.66
C GLY A 41 8.17 2.18 10.32
N VAL A 42 7.91 0.93 9.89
CA VAL A 42 8.35 0.43 8.57
C VAL A 42 7.58 1.07 7.43
N ALA A 43 6.26 1.28 7.57
CA ALA A 43 5.45 1.98 6.57
C ALA A 43 5.86 3.46 6.43
N HIS A 44 6.12 4.14 7.56
CA HIS A 44 6.64 5.51 7.54
C HIS A 44 8.05 5.58 6.95
N GLY A 45 8.91 4.61 7.25
CA GLY A 45 10.25 4.48 6.66
C GLY A 45 10.23 4.25 5.15
N ALA A 46 9.27 3.44 4.65
CA ALA A 46 9.09 3.22 3.22
C ALA A 46 8.64 4.51 2.50
N PHE A 47 7.71 5.27 3.08
CA PHE A 47 7.30 6.58 2.54
C PHE A 47 8.43 7.62 2.62
N ALA A 48 9.22 7.59 3.70
CA ALA A 48 10.41 8.43 3.83
C ALA A 48 11.47 8.11 2.77
N GLY A 49 11.60 6.85 2.34
CA GLY A 49 12.44 6.45 1.21
C GLY A 49 11.95 6.95 -0.16
N LEU A 50 10.72 7.47 -0.25
CA LEU A 50 10.16 8.13 -1.43
C LEU A 50 10.31 9.66 -1.39
N LEU A 51 10.58 10.26 -0.22
CA LEU A 51 10.91 11.68 -0.11
C LEU A 51 12.24 11.96 -0.82
N GLY A 52 12.21 12.80 -1.86
CA GLY A 52 13.37 13.12 -2.68
C GLY A 52 13.44 12.41 -4.04
N ARG A 53 12.50 11.51 -4.34
CA ARG A 53 12.24 11.03 -5.71
C ARG A 53 11.36 12.07 -6.43
N GLY A 54 11.98 13.20 -6.76
CA GLY A 54 11.34 14.42 -7.26
C GLY A 54 10.27 14.22 -8.35
N HIS A 55 9.22 15.02 -8.24
CA HIS A 55 8.46 15.50 -9.38
C HIS A 55 9.47 16.11 -10.37
N PRO A 56 9.53 15.69 -11.65
CA PRO A 56 10.32 16.44 -12.62
C PRO A 56 9.67 17.81 -12.74
N GLU A 57 10.41 18.88 -12.49
CA GLU A 57 9.98 20.20 -12.91
C GLU A 57 9.70 20.19 -14.42
N ARG A 58 8.41 20.11 -14.78
CA ARG A 58 7.71 20.78 -15.89
C ARG A 58 6.31 20.24 -16.08
#